data_AF-A0A0E3SLG2-F1
#
_entry.id   AF-A0A0E3SLG2-F1
#
_cell.length_a   1.000
_cell.length_b   1.000
_cell.length_c   1.000
_cell.angle_alpha   90.00
_cell.angle_beta   90.00
_cell.angle_gamma   90.00
#
_symmetry.space_group_name_H-M   'P 1'
#
loop_
_entity.id
_entity.type
_entity.pdbx_description
1 polymer ?
#
loop_
_entity_poly.entity_id
_entity_poly.type
_entity_poly.pdbx_seq_one_letter_code
_entity_poly.pdbx_strand_id
1 'polypeptide(L)'
;MHEFEIQNPKTGELDKIGEADDDCETFCDPLVPENKAKLSKYFTPENKFALYRYDFGDNWEIKVRFEEVLPKKQGRKYPVCTAGKRATAPEDIGGILGYEEMLEILKDPEHEEYEQTVAWLGKNFDPEYFNPKDISF
;
A
#
# COMPACT_ATOMS: atom_id res chain seq x y z
N MET A 1 1.98 -11.20 -3.45
CA MET A 1 2.54 -11.38 -2.08
C MET A 1 2.62 -10.01 -1.42
N HIS A 2 2.40 -9.94 -0.11
CA HIS A 2 2.51 -8.70 0.66
C HIS A 2 2.90 -9.00 2.11
N GLU A 3 3.40 -7.99 2.81
CA GLU A 3 3.74 -8.09 4.23
C GLU A 3 3.56 -6.75 4.95
N PHE A 4 3.45 -6.81 6.28
CA PHE A 4 3.57 -5.66 7.17
C PHE A 4 4.78 -5.82 8.08
N GLU A 5 5.43 -4.70 8.37
CA GLU A 5 6.48 -4.61 9.39
C GLU A 5 6.06 -3.54 10.42
N ILE A 6 6.00 -3.92 11.69
CA ILE A 6 5.61 -3.02 12.78
C ILE A 6 6.27 -3.43 14.09
N GLN A 7 6.62 -2.45 14.92
CA GLN A 7 7.12 -2.72 16.26
C GLN A 7 6.04 -3.40 17.11
N ASN A 8 6.41 -4.48 17.80
CA ASN A 8 5.56 -5.15 18.76
C ASN A 8 5.64 -4.41 20.12
N PRO A 9 4.55 -3.80 20.62
CA PRO A 9 4.60 -3.01 21.84
C PRO A 9 4.96 -3.79 23.11
N LYS A 10 4.89 -5.13 23.07
CA LYS A 10 5.21 -5.99 24.22
C LYS A 10 6.68 -6.35 24.31
N THR A 11 7.32 -6.57 23.16
CA THR A 11 8.73 -7.01 23.08
C THR A 11 9.67 -5.87 22.72
N GLY A 12 9.17 -4.84 22.04
CA GLY A 12 9.97 -3.74 21.47
C GLY A 12 10.65 -4.10 20.15
N GLU A 13 10.55 -5.36 19.70
CA GLU A 13 11.13 -5.85 18.45
C GLU A 13 10.20 -5.61 17.26
N LEU A 14 10.71 -5.75 16.03
CA LEU A 14 9.90 -5.68 14.81
C LEU A 14 9.27 -7.04 14.52
N ASP A 15 7.94 -7.08 14.43
CA ASP A 15 7.22 -8.23 13.90
C ASP A 15 7.03 -8.03 12.39
N LYS A 16 7.35 -9.06 11.61
CA LYS A 16 6.86 -9.21 10.23
C LYS A 16 5.52 -9.96 10.27
N ILE A 17 4.53 -9.46 9.53
CA ILE A 17 3.16 -9.98 9.52
C ILE A 17 2.75 -10.23 8.08
N GLY A 18 2.32 -11.44 7.75
CA GLY A 18 1.92 -11.81 6.39
C GLY A 18 1.46 -13.25 6.29
N GLU A 19 1.40 -13.75 5.06
CA GLU A 19 1.22 -15.17 4.76
C GLU A 19 2.58 -15.84 4.65
N ALA A 20 2.71 -17.05 5.22
CA ALA A 20 3.93 -17.83 5.08
C ALA A 20 4.03 -18.33 3.63
N ASP A 21 5.24 -18.27 3.07
CA ASP A 21 5.52 -18.93 1.81
C ASP A 21 5.62 -20.44 2.06
N ASP A 22 4.77 -21.21 1.36
CA ASP A 22 4.73 -22.68 1.50
C ASP A 22 6.05 -23.33 1.03
N ASP A 23 6.86 -22.63 0.22
CA ASP A 23 8.16 -23.08 -0.29
C ASP A 23 9.34 -22.75 0.65
N CYS A 24 9.07 -22.24 1.86
CA CYS A 24 10.09 -21.96 2.86
C CYS A 24 10.62 -23.23 3.55
N GLU A 25 11.68 -23.82 3.00
CA GLU A 25 12.17 -25.12 3.47
C GLU A 25 13.16 -25.09 4.64
N THR A 26 13.79 -23.95 5.01
CA THR A 26 14.87 -24.05 6.03
C THR A 26 15.22 -22.83 6.89
N PHE A 27 14.96 -21.59 6.46
CA PHE A 27 15.25 -20.39 7.27
C PHE A 27 14.26 -19.26 6.96
N CYS A 28 13.03 -19.38 7.46
CA CYS A 28 12.12 -18.24 7.49
C CYS A 28 12.43 -17.36 8.70
N ASP A 29 12.48 -16.05 8.48
CA ASP A 29 12.32 -15.08 9.56
C ASP A 29 11.02 -15.39 10.32
N PRO A 30 10.96 -15.15 11.65
CA PRO A 30 9.73 -15.29 12.40
C PRO A 30 8.62 -14.43 11.79
N LEU A 31 7.57 -15.08 11.27
CA LEU A 31 6.43 -14.43 10.65
C LEU A 31 5.18 -14.62 11.52
N VAL A 32 4.48 -13.51 11.80
CA VAL A 32 3.19 -13.54 12.47
C VAL A 32 2.09 -13.72 11.42
N PRO A 33 1.21 -14.73 11.54
CA PRO A 33 0.11 -14.90 10.60
C PRO A 33 -0.85 -13.71 10.62
N GLU A 34 -1.09 -13.08 9.47
CA GLU A 34 -1.91 -11.87 9.37
C GLU A 34 -3.36 -12.07 9.85
N ASN A 35 -3.93 -13.25 9.63
CA ASN A 35 -5.28 -13.60 10.09
C ASN A 35 -5.40 -13.75 11.63
N LYS A 36 -4.28 -13.78 12.36
CA LYS A 36 -4.23 -13.82 13.83
C LYS A 36 -3.78 -12.49 14.43
N ALA A 37 -3.15 -11.62 13.64
CA ALA A 37 -2.65 -10.32 14.08
C ALA A 37 -3.76 -9.26 14.11
N LYS A 38 -4.23 -8.90 15.31
CA LYS A 38 -5.19 -7.79 15.45
C LYS A 38 -4.48 -6.45 15.44
N LEU A 39 -5.00 -5.48 14.68
CA LEU A 39 -4.50 -4.10 14.67
C LEU A 39 -4.36 -3.50 16.09
N SER A 40 -5.32 -3.80 16.97
CA SER A 40 -5.34 -3.32 18.37
C SER A 40 -4.22 -3.86 19.25
N LYS A 41 -3.47 -4.88 18.82
CA LYS A 41 -2.27 -5.38 19.53
C LYS A 41 -1.05 -4.50 19.24
N TYR A 42 -1.01 -3.88 18.06
CA TYR A 42 0.16 -3.18 17.55
C TYR A 42 0.02 -1.67 17.64
N PHE A 43 -1.08 -1.11 17.12
CA PHE A 43 -1.26 0.33 17.07
C PHE A 43 -1.67 0.90 18.43
N THR A 44 -0.86 1.81 18.97
CA THR A 44 -1.12 2.58 20.19
C THR A 44 -0.78 4.06 19.96
N PRO A 45 -1.15 4.99 20.86
CA PRO A 45 -0.69 6.38 20.76
C PRO A 45 0.84 6.55 20.77
N GLU A 46 1.58 5.55 21.25
CA GLU A 46 3.05 5.53 21.26
C GLU A 46 3.63 4.75 20.08
N ASN A 47 2.91 3.73 19.58
CA ASN A 47 3.31 2.93 18.42
C ASN A 47 2.39 3.17 17.22
N LYS A 48 2.76 4.14 16.38
CA LYS A 48 1.86 4.69 15.35
C LYS A 48 2.10 4.19 13.93
N PHE A 49 3.23 3.54 13.66
CA PHE A 49 3.67 3.31 12.28
C PHE A 49 3.82 1.82 11.99
N ALA A 50 3.28 1.42 10.85
CA ALA A 50 3.64 0.18 10.18
C ALA A 50 4.12 0.52 8.75
N LEU A 51 4.98 -0.33 8.22
CA LEU A 51 5.30 -0.36 6.81
C LEU A 51 4.55 -1.52 6.17
N TYR A 52 3.80 -1.26 5.12
CA TYR A 52 3.15 -2.28 4.31
C TYR A 52 3.90 -2.37 2.98
N ARG A 53 4.30 -3.58 2.59
CA ARG A 53 4.92 -3.84 1.28
C ARG A 53 4.02 -4.74 0.47
N TYR A 54 3.76 -4.39 -0.77
CA TYR A 54 3.01 -5.24 -1.70
C TYR A 54 3.71 -5.30 -3.04
N ASP A 55 3.47 -6.41 -3.76
CA ASP A 55 4.16 -6.76 -4.99
C ASP A 55 5.68 -6.75 -4.80
N PHE A 56 6.26 -7.90 -4.48
CA PHE A 56 7.69 -7.98 -4.23
C PHE A 56 8.55 -7.84 -5.50
N GLY A 57 7.93 -7.82 -6.69
CA GLY A 57 8.62 -7.44 -7.93
C GLY A 57 8.84 -5.92 -7.97
N ASP A 58 7.75 -5.15 -7.85
CA ASP A 58 7.77 -3.69 -7.91
C ASP A 58 8.16 -3.00 -6.58
N ASN A 59 8.11 -3.76 -5.49
CA ASN A 59 8.47 -3.38 -4.12
C ASN A 59 7.77 -2.09 -3.64
N TRP A 60 6.45 -2.02 -3.77
CA TRP A 60 5.69 -0.87 -3.31
C TRP A 60 5.67 -0.78 -1.79
N GLU A 61 6.14 0.35 -1.24
CA GLU A 61 6.17 0.61 0.19
C GLU A 61 5.13 1.65 0.60
N ILE A 62 4.16 1.25 1.42
CA ILE A 62 3.09 2.10 1.95
C ILE A 62 3.27 2.29 3.45
N LYS A 63 3.45 3.54 3.87
CA LYS A 63 3.49 3.88 5.29
C LYS A 63 2.08 3.98 5.87
N VAL A 64 1.74 3.06 6.75
CA VAL A 64 0.48 3.07 7.50
C VAL A 64 0.69 3.82 8.81
N ARG A 65 -0.05 4.92 9.01
CA ARG A 65 0.01 5.72 10.23
C ARG A 65 -1.31 5.67 10.99
N PHE A 66 -1.26 5.27 12.25
CA PHE A 66 -2.33 5.43 13.20
C PHE A 66 -2.41 6.88 13.69
N GLU A 67 -3.56 7.51 13.50
CA GLU A 67 -3.79 8.91 13.89
C GLU A 67 -4.57 9.00 15.21
N GLU A 68 -5.72 8.33 15.30
CA GLU A 68 -6.59 8.38 16.48
C GLU A 68 -7.55 7.18 16.57
N VAL A 69 -8.07 6.95 17.78
CA VAL A 69 -9.23 6.08 18.03
C VAL A 69 -10.44 6.96 18.27
N LEU A 70 -11.47 6.80 17.44
CA LEU A 70 -12.76 7.47 17.60
C LEU A 70 -13.85 6.46 17.96
N PRO A 71 -14.91 6.89 18.68
CA PRO A 71 -16.08 6.05 18.91
C PRO A 71 -16.72 5.60 17.60
N LYS A 72 -17.13 4.33 17.54
CA LYS A 72 -17.85 3.77 16.39
C LYS A 72 -19.16 4.53 16.18
N LYS A 73 -19.39 5.04 14.97
CA LYS A 73 -20.65 5.71 14.61
C LYS A 73 -21.76 4.69 14.38
N GLN A 74 -22.90 4.86 15.07
CA GLN A 74 -24.07 4.00 14.89
C GLN A 74 -24.59 4.09 13.45
N GLY A 75 -24.96 2.94 12.87
CA GLY A 75 -25.49 2.86 11.50
C GLY A 75 -24.44 2.99 10.38
N ARG A 76 -23.16 3.25 10.69
CA ARG A 76 -22.10 3.34 9.69
C ARG A 76 -21.47 1.96 9.42
N LYS A 77 -21.39 1.57 8.15
CA LYS A 77 -20.61 0.43 7.68
C LYS A 77 -19.15 0.85 7.50
N TYR A 78 -18.21 0.00 7.88
CA TYR A 78 -16.76 0.21 7.79
C TYR A 78 -16.12 -0.93 7.00
N PRO A 79 -14.93 -0.75 6.39
CA PRO A 79 -14.12 0.49 6.35
C PRO A 79 -14.76 1.60 5.48
N VAL A 80 -14.23 2.83 5.59
CA VAL A 80 -14.63 3.98 4.76
C VAL A 80 -13.41 4.81 4.40
N CYS A 81 -13.25 5.12 3.11
CA CYS A 81 -12.30 6.12 2.64
C CYS A 81 -12.89 7.51 2.91
N THR A 82 -12.21 8.32 3.71
CA THR A 82 -12.66 9.68 4.05
C THR A 82 -12.03 10.75 3.18
N ALA A 83 -10.81 10.50 2.70
CA ALA A 83 -10.03 11.44 1.91
C ALA A 83 -8.87 10.71 1.22
N GLY A 84 -8.25 11.40 0.27
CA GLY A 84 -7.07 10.97 -0.47
C GLY A 84 -6.79 11.99 -1.57
N LYS A 85 -5.72 11.77 -2.31
CA LYS A 85 -5.33 12.60 -3.45
C LYS A 85 -4.42 11.79 -4.36
N ARG A 86 -4.41 12.16 -5.65
CA ARG A 86 -3.63 11.52 -6.71
C ARG A 86 -4.07 10.09 -7.00
N ALA A 87 -3.89 9.66 -8.23
CA ALA A 87 -4.14 8.28 -8.62
C ALA A 87 -3.11 7.36 -7.96
N THR A 88 -3.49 6.10 -7.76
CA THR A 88 -2.53 5.05 -7.44
C THR A 88 -1.66 4.78 -8.66
N ALA A 89 -0.41 4.37 -8.44
CA ALA A 89 0.42 3.88 -9.53
C ALA A 89 -0.28 2.70 -10.21
N PRO A 90 -0.24 2.59 -11.55
CA PRO A 90 -0.66 1.39 -12.25
C PRO A 90 0.11 0.17 -11.77
N GLU A 91 -0.55 -0.98 -11.71
CA GLU A 91 0.12 -2.27 -11.44
C GLU A 91 1.12 -2.60 -12.56
N ASP A 92 2.17 -3.35 -12.22
CA ASP A 92 3.20 -3.82 -13.16
C ASP A 92 3.92 -2.70 -13.94
N ILE A 93 4.04 -1.50 -13.35
CA ILE A 93 4.75 -0.36 -13.95
C ILE A 93 6.26 -0.40 -13.68
N GLY A 94 6.75 -1.31 -12.83
CA GLY A 94 8.17 -1.37 -12.46
C GLY A 94 8.51 -0.55 -11.22
N GLY A 95 7.55 -0.47 -10.28
CA GLY A 95 7.73 0.21 -9.00
C GLY A 95 7.85 1.73 -9.14
N ILE A 96 8.48 2.34 -8.14
CA ILE A 96 8.59 3.82 -8.05
C ILE A 96 9.31 4.43 -9.26
N LEU A 97 10.36 3.77 -9.76
CA LEU A 97 11.15 4.28 -10.88
C LEU A 97 10.35 4.27 -12.18
N GLY A 98 9.64 3.18 -12.46
CA GLY A 98 8.79 3.10 -13.64
C GLY A 98 7.62 4.09 -13.59
N TYR A 99 7.04 4.33 -12.40
CA TYR A 99 6.03 5.37 -12.24
C TYR A 99 6.59 6.78 -12.45
N GLU A 100 7.79 7.09 -11.96
CA GLU A 100 8.44 8.38 -12.19
C GLU A 100 8.75 8.59 -13.67
N GLU A 101 9.31 7.59 -14.35
CA GLU A 101 9.59 7.61 -15.79
C GLU A 101 8.31 7.84 -16.61
N MET A 102 7.24 7.09 -16.31
CA MET A 102 5.93 7.28 -16.92
C MET A 102 5.42 8.73 -16.75
N LEU A 103 5.56 9.32 -15.55
CA LEU A 103 5.17 10.70 -15.31
C LEU A 103 6.01 11.71 -16.11
N GLU A 104 7.30 11.46 -16.31
CA GLU A 104 8.14 12.31 -17.16
C GLU A 104 7.74 12.20 -18.64
N ILE A 105 7.50 10.98 -19.14
CA ILE A 105 7.03 10.76 -20.52
C ILE A 105 5.72 11.52 -20.76
N LEU A 106 4.76 11.43 -19.83
CA LEU A 106 3.45 12.09 -19.98
C LEU A 106 3.51 13.62 -20.00
N LYS A 107 4.61 14.24 -19.56
CA LYS A 107 4.78 15.70 -19.64
C LYS A 107 5.16 16.19 -21.03
N ASP A 108 5.68 15.31 -21.89
CA ASP A 108 6.17 15.64 -23.22
C ASP A 108 5.45 14.82 -24.31
N PRO A 109 4.41 15.39 -24.96
CA PRO A 109 3.73 14.74 -26.08
C PRO A 109 4.62 14.43 -27.29
N GLU A 110 5.81 15.04 -27.40
CA GLU A 110 6.78 14.74 -28.46
C GLU A 110 7.79 13.64 -28.06
N HIS A 111 7.72 13.15 -26.81
CA HIS A 111 8.57 12.05 -26.35
C HIS A 111 8.35 10.79 -27.19
N GLU A 112 9.43 10.10 -27.53
CA GLU A 112 9.38 8.93 -28.43
C GLU A 112 8.48 7.81 -27.89
N GLU A 113 8.37 7.69 -26.57
CA GLU A 113 7.53 6.69 -25.88
C GLU A 113 6.13 7.19 -25.49
N TYR A 114 5.75 8.44 -25.82
CA TYR A 114 4.49 9.04 -25.38
C TYR A 114 3.26 8.23 -25.80
N GLU A 115 3.13 7.95 -27.10
CA GLU A 115 1.98 7.24 -27.67
C GLU A 115 1.86 5.81 -27.10
N GLN A 116 2.98 5.13 -26.90
CA GLN A 116 3.00 3.79 -26.30
C GLN A 116 2.54 3.84 -24.84
N THR A 117 3.03 4.82 -24.07
CA THR A 117 2.70 5.00 -22.66
C THR A 117 1.21 5.32 -22.49
N VAL A 118 0.66 6.25 -23.29
CA VAL A 118 -0.78 6.57 -23.27
C VAL A 118 -1.65 5.37 -23.68
N ALA A 119 -1.20 4.60 -24.67
CA ALA A 119 -1.90 3.39 -25.09
C ALA A 119 -1.94 2.32 -23.98
N TRP A 120 -0.85 2.17 -23.24
CA TRP A 120 -0.74 1.22 -22.12
C TRP A 120 -1.59 1.65 -20.91
N LEU A 121 -1.52 2.93 -20.52
CA LEU A 121 -2.30 3.47 -19.39
C LEU A 121 -3.81 3.51 -19.64
N GLY A 122 -4.19 3.55 -20.92
CA GLY A 122 -5.57 3.81 -21.32
C GLY A 122 -5.88 5.32 -21.31
N LYS A 123 -6.86 5.70 -22.14
CA LYS A 123 -7.12 7.10 -22.54
C LYS A 123 -7.51 8.08 -21.42
N ASN A 124 -7.72 7.61 -20.21
CA ASN A 124 -8.29 8.41 -19.11
C ASN A 124 -7.44 8.39 -17.84
N PHE A 125 -6.18 7.92 -17.89
CA PHE A 125 -5.31 8.01 -16.74
C PHE A 125 -4.98 9.49 -16.46
N ASP A 126 -5.35 9.95 -15.27
CA ASP A 126 -4.98 11.26 -14.74
C ASP A 126 -4.27 11.02 -13.40
N PRO A 127 -2.95 11.29 -13.31
CA PRO A 127 -2.17 11.04 -12.09
C PRO A 127 -2.65 11.88 -10.90
N GLU A 128 -3.40 12.95 -11.12
CA GLU A 128 -3.93 13.81 -10.05
C GLU A 128 -5.38 13.46 -9.66
N TYR A 129 -6.05 12.60 -10.44
CA TYR A 129 -7.42 12.21 -10.15
C TYR A 129 -7.52 11.28 -8.93
N PHE A 130 -8.36 11.67 -7.98
CA PHE A 130 -8.78 10.81 -6.88
C PHE A 130 -10.16 11.23 -6.38
N ASN A 131 -11.02 10.25 -6.11
CA ASN A 131 -12.32 10.48 -5.51
C ASN A 131 -12.64 9.38 -4.48
N PRO A 132 -12.84 9.72 -3.19
CA PRO A 132 -13.19 8.73 -2.15
C PRO A 132 -14.41 7.87 -2.47
N LYS A 133 -15.34 8.40 -3.30
CA LYS A 133 -16.58 7.70 -3.68
C LYS A 133 -16.34 6.57 -4.68
N ASP A 134 -15.19 6.56 -5.35
CA ASP A 134 -14.84 5.52 -6.31
C ASP A 134 -14.27 4.28 -5.60
N ILE A 135 -13.95 4.39 -4.30
CA ILE A 135 -13.42 3.30 -3.49
C ILE A 135 -14.55 2.35 -3.05
N SER A 136 -14.47 1.11 -3.50
CA SER A 136 -15.32 0.02 -3.06
C SER A 136 -14.52 -0.95 -2.19
N PHE A 137 -15.01 -1.20 -0.97
CA PHE A 137 -14.42 -2.13 0.00
C PHE A 137 -15.17 -3.45 0.04
#